data_AF-A0A674D0S8-F1
#
_entry.id   AF-A0A674D0S8-F1
#
_cell.length_a   1.000
_cell.length_b   1.000
_cell.length_c   1.000
_cell.angle_alpha   90.00
_cell.angle_beta   90.00
_cell.angle_gamma   90.00
#
_symmetry.space_group_name_H-M   'P 1'
#
loop_
_entity.id
_entity.type
_entity.pdbx_description
1 polymer ?
#
loop_
_entity_poly.entity_id
_entity_poly.type
_entity_poly.pdbx_seq_one_letter_code
_entity_poly.pdbx_strand_id
1 'polypeptide(L)'
;MLSNWNKWMVKRHKKVRLRCQKGIPPSLRGRAWLYLSGGKVKREQNRGKFEELDSQAGDPKELDVIEKDLHRQFPFHEMFVSRGGHGQQDLFRVLKAYTLYRPEEGYCQAQAPIAAVLLMHMPAEDAFWGLVQICEKYLPGYYSAGLEAIQLDGEILYALTRRVSPLTYRHLEKHKIEAILYMTEWFMCAFSRTLPWASVLRVWDMFLCDGVKIIFRVGLVLLKCMLGTREKLKACQGQYETMELLRSIEPRYMQEGFLVREVLEVPVSERDIESEHHVQLKRWRKNHGELHWKSPPRMHGARAIMASEPPSRQDLRQNPTIIVESPLPPPQPTPQLQKGEKKGKEEKKKGSMKTHPPVTEIPNPYNLPGDPNFHPSPPESSLGVFSCKFCYSSC
;
A
#
# COMPACT_ATOMS: atom_id res chain seq x y z
N MET A 1 -5.29 18.84 1.84
CA MET A 1 -6.30 17.94 1.22
C MET A 1 -6.95 17.07 2.28
N LEU A 2 -6.17 16.33 3.08
CA LEU A 2 -6.65 15.41 4.13
C LEU A 2 -7.62 16.05 5.14
N SER A 3 -7.41 17.31 5.53
CA SER A 3 -8.31 18.02 6.47
C SER A 3 -9.72 18.25 5.93
N ASN A 4 -9.92 18.11 4.63
CA ASN A 4 -11.21 18.29 3.95
C ASN A 4 -11.49 17.10 3.01
N TRP A 5 -11.18 15.88 3.44
CA TRP A 5 -11.15 14.68 2.60
C TRP A 5 -12.40 14.50 1.74
N ASN A 6 -13.60 14.49 2.36
CA ASN A 6 -14.87 14.37 1.64
C ASN A 6 -15.04 15.38 0.51
N LYS A 7 -14.76 16.66 0.77
CA LYS A 7 -14.86 17.71 -0.24
C LYS A 7 -13.92 17.44 -1.42
N TRP A 8 -12.70 16.97 -1.14
CA TRP A 8 -11.72 16.66 -2.17
C TRP A 8 -12.09 15.41 -2.98
N MET A 9 -12.57 14.36 -2.32
CA MET A 9 -12.98 13.14 -3.00
C MET A 9 -14.25 13.32 -3.83
N VAL A 10 -15.23 14.10 -3.36
CA VAL A 10 -16.46 14.37 -4.14
C VAL A 10 -16.21 15.36 -5.28
N LYS A 11 -15.60 16.51 -4.99
CA LYS A 11 -15.53 17.63 -5.96
C LYS A 11 -14.24 17.70 -6.75
N ARG A 12 -13.16 17.06 -6.29
CA ARG A 12 -11.80 17.23 -6.83
C ARG A 12 -11.03 15.90 -6.95
N HIS A 13 -11.74 14.78 -7.13
CA HIS A 13 -11.13 13.44 -7.23
C HIS A 13 -10.01 13.37 -8.26
N LYS A 14 -10.20 13.97 -9.44
CA LYS A 14 -9.17 14.01 -10.50
C LYS A 14 -7.84 14.60 -10.01
N LYS A 15 -7.89 15.61 -9.14
CA LYS A 15 -6.70 16.23 -8.55
C LYS A 15 -6.09 15.35 -7.46
N VAL A 16 -6.90 14.63 -6.67
CA VAL A 16 -6.38 13.63 -5.71
C VAL A 16 -5.65 12.53 -6.46
N ARG A 17 -6.29 11.95 -7.49
CA ARG A 17 -5.70 10.95 -8.38
C ARG A 17 -4.36 11.40 -8.97
N LEU A 18 -4.29 12.62 -9.51
CA LEU A 18 -3.04 13.16 -10.05
C LEU A 18 -1.94 13.28 -8.99
N ARG A 19 -2.28 13.56 -7.72
CA ARG A 19 -1.29 13.61 -6.63
C ARG A 19 -0.78 12.22 -6.27
N CYS A 20 -1.65 11.22 -6.22
CA CYS A 20 -1.25 9.82 -6.05
C CYS A 20 -0.32 9.34 -7.19
N GLN A 21 -0.64 9.71 -8.43
CA GLN A 21 0.19 9.40 -9.61
C GLN A 21 1.53 10.14 -9.64
N LYS A 22 1.66 11.28 -8.95
CA LYS A 22 2.95 12.00 -8.84
C LYS A 22 3.84 11.48 -7.71
N GLY A 23 3.25 10.99 -6.62
CA GLY A 23 4.00 10.69 -5.40
C GLY A 23 3.31 11.28 -4.20
N ILE A 24 2.90 10.44 -3.25
CA ILE A 24 2.52 10.92 -1.94
C ILE A 24 3.82 11.18 -1.14
N PRO A 25 4.00 12.37 -0.54
CA PRO A 25 5.17 12.61 0.30
C PRO A 25 5.26 11.61 1.45
N PRO A 26 6.45 11.10 1.82
CA PRO A 26 6.62 10.11 2.88
C PRO A 26 5.90 10.48 4.19
N SER A 27 6.03 11.73 4.64
CA SER A 27 5.40 12.24 5.87
C SER A 27 3.86 12.26 5.85
N LEU A 28 3.24 12.13 4.67
CA LEU A 28 1.79 12.09 4.52
C LEU A 28 1.25 10.71 4.20
N ARG A 29 2.12 9.74 3.91
CA ARG A 29 1.75 8.45 3.33
C ARG A 29 0.84 7.64 4.25
N GLY A 30 1.23 7.43 5.51
CA GLY A 30 0.42 6.66 6.47
C GLY A 30 -1.02 7.16 6.56
N ARG A 31 -1.16 8.47 6.76
CA ARG A 31 -2.47 9.12 6.79
C ARG A 31 -3.19 9.01 5.45
N ALA A 32 -2.55 9.37 4.35
CA ALA A 32 -3.19 9.35 3.04
C ALA A 32 -3.66 7.95 2.64
N TRP A 33 -2.85 6.92 2.89
CA TRP A 33 -3.21 5.52 2.64
C TRP A 33 -4.40 5.08 3.49
N LEU A 34 -4.43 5.41 4.78
CA LEU A 34 -5.56 5.12 5.65
C LEU A 34 -6.87 5.78 5.18
N TYR A 35 -6.79 7.00 4.64
CA TYR A 35 -7.95 7.67 4.04
C TYR A 35 -8.34 7.08 2.68
N LEU A 36 -7.37 6.70 1.84
CA LEU A 36 -7.60 6.14 0.51
C LEU A 36 -8.21 4.73 0.61
N SER A 37 -7.71 3.90 1.52
CA SER A 37 -8.20 2.54 1.75
C SER A 37 -9.61 2.49 2.33
N GLY A 38 -10.08 3.57 2.95
CA GLY A 38 -11.30 3.57 3.77
C GLY A 38 -11.06 3.14 5.22
N GLY A 39 -9.83 2.72 5.57
CA GLY A 39 -9.47 2.23 6.90
C GLY A 39 -9.76 3.26 8.00
N LYS A 40 -9.62 4.55 7.70
CA LYS A 40 -9.97 5.60 8.66
C LYS A 40 -11.44 5.52 9.08
N VAL A 41 -12.33 5.41 8.11
CA VAL A 41 -13.78 5.40 8.36
C VAL A 41 -14.15 4.15 9.14
N LYS A 42 -13.61 3.00 8.72
CA LYS A 42 -13.84 1.71 9.37
C LYS A 42 -13.36 1.73 10.83
N ARG A 43 -12.17 2.28 11.11
CA ARG A 43 -11.65 2.45 12.47
C ARG A 43 -12.59 3.27 13.36
N GLU A 44 -13.03 4.43 12.88
CA GLU A 44 -13.88 5.33 13.67
C GLU A 44 -15.28 4.72 13.95
N GLN A 45 -15.76 3.85 13.07
CA GLN A 45 -16.99 3.08 13.28
C GLN A 45 -16.82 1.90 14.25
N ASN A 46 -15.58 1.49 14.55
CA ASN A 46 -15.25 0.31 15.34
C ASN A 46 -14.21 0.65 16.43
N ARG A 47 -14.39 1.78 17.11
CA ARG A 47 -13.46 2.27 18.15
C ARG A 47 -13.27 1.22 19.25
N GLY A 48 -12.02 0.97 19.62
CA GLY A 48 -11.66 0.00 20.66
C GLY A 48 -11.65 -1.46 20.20
N LYS A 49 -12.09 -1.74 18.96
CA LYS A 49 -12.20 -3.12 18.47
C LYS A 49 -10.84 -3.78 18.24
N PHE A 50 -9.83 -3.02 17.81
CA PHE A 50 -8.49 -3.57 17.64
C PHE A 50 -7.90 -4.00 18.98
N GLU A 51 -8.00 -3.15 20.01
CA GLU A 51 -7.53 -3.46 21.37
C GLU A 51 -8.29 -4.66 21.97
N GLU A 52 -9.59 -4.75 21.72
CA GLU A 52 -10.43 -5.89 22.12
C GLU A 52 -9.93 -7.19 21.49
N LEU A 53 -9.63 -7.20 20.19
CA LEU A 53 -9.14 -8.37 19.45
C LEU A 53 -7.70 -8.73 19.84
N ASP A 54 -6.84 -7.73 20.02
CA ASP A 54 -5.46 -7.95 20.43
C ASP A 54 -5.36 -8.54 21.85
N SER A 55 -6.33 -8.24 22.72
CA SER A 55 -6.40 -8.81 24.07
C SER A 55 -6.92 -10.26 24.09
N GLN A 56 -7.54 -10.72 23.00
CA GLN A 56 -8.09 -12.08 22.89
C GLN A 56 -7.01 -13.10 22.48
N ALA A 57 -7.22 -14.35 22.88
CA ALA A 57 -6.41 -15.46 22.44
C ALA A 57 -6.77 -15.85 21.00
N GLY A 58 -5.76 -15.98 20.13
CA GLY A 58 -5.92 -16.50 18.76
C GLY A 58 -5.90 -18.02 18.69
N ASP A 59 -6.24 -18.59 17.54
CA ASP A 59 -6.07 -20.02 17.28
C ASP A 59 -4.57 -20.37 17.29
N PRO A 60 -4.11 -21.27 18.20
CA PRO A 60 -2.70 -21.66 18.29
C PRO A 60 -2.07 -22.10 16.96
N LYS A 61 -2.85 -22.71 16.06
CA LYS A 61 -2.35 -23.13 14.75
C LYS A 61 -2.02 -21.94 13.86
N GLU A 62 -2.89 -20.93 13.84
CA GLU A 62 -2.65 -19.71 13.08
C GLU A 62 -1.49 -18.92 13.66
N LEU A 63 -1.41 -18.81 14.99
CA LEU A 63 -0.34 -18.10 15.68
C LEU A 63 1.03 -18.69 15.35
N ASP A 64 1.17 -20.02 15.37
CA ASP A 64 2.41 -20.71 15.00
C ASP A 64 2.82 -20.42 13.53
N VAL A 65 1.85 -20.39 12.60
CA VAL A 65 2.14 -20.02 11.20
C VAL A 65 2.54 -18.54 11.09
N ILE A 66 1.88 -17.64 11.80
CA ILE A 66 2.21 -16.21 11.82
C ILE A 66 3.63 -16.02 12.34
N GLU A 67 3.99 -16.58 13.51
CA GLU A 67 5.31 -16.47 14.12
C GLU A 67 6.42 -16.96 13.18
N LYS A 68 6.18 -18.09 12.51
CA LYS A 68 7.08 -18.62 11.48
C LYS A 68 7.17 -17.75 10.24
N ASP A 69 6.25 -16.84 10.00
CA ASP A 69 6.30 -15.96 8.83
C ASP A 69 6.93 -14.60 9.13
N LEU A 70 6.82 -14.10 10.37
CA LEU A 70 7.34 -12.78 10.79
C LEU A 70 8.80 -12.54 10.37
N HIS A 71 9.66 -13.54 10.56
CA HIS A 71 11.09 -13.42 10.28
C HIS A 71 11.44 -13.31 8.78
N ARG A 72 10.51 -13.68 7.89
CA ARG A 72 10.70 -13.60 6.44
C ARG A 72 10.25 -12.26 5.87
N GLN A 73 9.56 -11.43 6.67
CA GLN A 73 8.99 -10.18 6.20
C GLN A 73 9.98 -9.04 6.35
N PHE A 74 10.53 -8.59 5.22
CA PHE A 74 11.50 -7.49 5.16
C PHE A 74 12.65 -7.67 6.17
N PRO A 75 13.38 -8.80 6.14
CA PRO A 75 14.32 -9.20 7.21
C PRO A 75 15.48 -8.22 7.42
N PHE A 76 15.78 -7.38 6.41
CA PHE A 76 16.84 -6.38 6.46
C PHE A 76 16.35 -4.97 6.82
N HIS A 77 15.04 -4.79 7.01
CA HIS A 77 14.47 -3.49 7.37
C HIS A 77 14.60 -3.24 8.87
N GLU A 78 15.02 -2.03 9.26
CA GLU A 78 15.29 -1.65 10.66
C GLU A 78 14.14 -1.97 11.63
N MET A 79 12.89 -1.83 11.16
CA MET A 79 11.69 -2.12 11.94
C MET A 79 11.51 -3.63 12.24
N PHE A 80 11.98 -4.52 11.36
CA PHE A 80 11.71 -5.97 11.42
C PHE A 80 12.95 -6.84 11.65
N VAL A 81 14.15 -6.25 11.60
CA VAL A 81 15.44 -6.98 11.71
C VAL A 81 15.62 -7.64 13.08
N SER A 82 15.16 -7.00 14.16
CA SER A 82 15.29 -7.53 15.52
C SER A 82 14.24 -8.61 15.77
N ARG A 83 14.69 -9.85 15.97
CA ARG A 83 13.81 -10.97 16.33
C ARG A 83 13.09 -10.67 17.64
N GLY A 84 11.76 -10.71 17.62
CA GLY A 84 10.94 -10.34 18.77
C GLY A 84 10.99 -8.85 19.13
N GLY A 85 11.54 -7.99 18.27
CA GLY A 85 11.51 -6.54 18.45
C GLY A 85 10.12 -5.95 18.21
N HIS A 86 9.97 -4.66 18.52
CA HIS A 86 8.66 -3.97 18.46
C HIS A 86 7.94 -4.11 17.11
N GLY A 87 8.63 -4.01 15.98
CA GLY A 87 7.99 -4.15 14.67
C GLY A 87 7.46 -5.56 14.40
N GLN A 88 8.18 -6.62 14.81
CA GLN A 88 7.68 -7.99 14.70
C GLN A 88 6.49 -8.23 15.65
N GLN A 89 6.52 -7.64 16.84
CA GLN A 89 5.40 -7.70 17.78
C GLN A 89 4.17 -7.01 17.22
N ASP A 90 4.29 -5.79 16.67
CA ASP A 90 3.17 -5.09 16.06
C ASP A 90 2.63 -5.81 14.82
N LEU A 91 3.50 -6.41 14.01
CA LEU A 91 3.08 -7.26 12.90
C LEU A 91 2.30 -8.49 13.36
N PHE A 92 2.76 -9.16 14.42
CA PHE A 92 2.04 -10.26 15.04
C PHE A 92 0.66 -9.83 15.53
N ARG A 93 0.59 -8.70 16.26
CA ARG A 93 -0.67 -8.15 16.80
C ARG A 93 -1.68 -7.85 15.69
N VAL A 94 -1.23 -7.20 14.61
CA VAL A 94 -2.07 -6.89 13.44
C VAL A 94 -2.61 -8.16 12.78
N LEU A 95 -1.74 -9.14 12.52
CA LEU A 95 -2.13 -10.37 11.84
C LEU A 95 -3.03 -11.25 12.70
N LYS A 96 -2.72 -11.42 13.99
CA LYS A 96 -3.59 -12.12 14.96
C LYS A 96 -4.96 -11.45 15.04
N ALA A 97 -5.01 -10.13 15.19
CA ALA A 97 -6.28 -9.42 15.26
C ALA A 97 -7.09 -9.59 13.96
N TYR A 98 -6.42 -9.69 12.80
CA TYR A 98 -7.10 -9.98 11.53
C TYR A 98 -7.77 -11.36 11.55
N THR A 99 -7.09 -12.41 12.00
CA THR A 99 -7.69 -13.76 12.00
C THR A 99 -8.89 -13.85 12.94
N LEU A 100 -8.85 -13.14 14.07
CA LEU A 100 -9.98 -13.02 14.98
C LEU A 100 -11.13 -12.18 14.40
N TYR A 101 -10.82 -11.18 13.57
CA TYR A 101 -11.82 -10.35 12.89
C TYR A 101 -12.49 -11.06 11.71
N ARG A 102 -11.74 -11.92 11.00
CA ARG A 102 -12.17 -12.67 9.80
C ARG A 102 -11.84 -14.18 9.95
N PRO A 103 -12.42 -14.87 10.93
CA PRO A 103 -12.10 -16.29 11.19
C PRO A 103 -12.41 -17.22 10.00
N GLU A 104 -13.31 -16.81 9.11
CA GLU A 104 -13.66 -17.54 7.90
C GLU A 104 -12.58 -17.51 6.81
N GLU A 105 -11.72 -16.48 6.80
CA GLU A 105 -10.55 -16.39 5.92
C GLU A 105 -9.29 -16.88 6.63
N GLY A 106 -9.17 -16.58 7.93
CA GLY A 106 -8.01 -16.91 8.74
C GLY A 106 -6.73 -16.21 8.28
N TYR A 107 -5.59 -16.80 8.63
CA TYR A 107 -4.27 -16.32 8.18
C TYR A 107 -3.83 -16.95 6.85
N CYS A 108 -3.58 -16.09 5.86
CA CYS A 108 -2.85 -16.41 4.64
C CYS A 108 -1.49 -15.72 4.64
N GLN A 109 -0.40 -16.46 4.37
CA GLN A 109 0.98 -15.95 4.38
C GLN A 109 1.19 -14.70 3.49
N ALA A 110 0.41 -14.54 2.44
CA ALA A 110 0.48 -13.37 1.57
C ALA A 110 -0.04 -12.07 2.22
N GLN A 111 -0.71 -12.13 3.38
CA GLN A 111 -1.16 -10.97 4.14
C GLN A 111 -0.04 -10.30 4.93
N ALA A 112 0.93 -11.07 5.42
CA ALA A 112 2.07 -10.55 6.19
C ALA A 112 2.83 -9.43 5.46
N PRO A 113 3.20 -9.57 4.17
CA PRO A 113 3.83 -8.49 3.42
C PRO A 113 2.96 -7.23 3.32
N ILE A 114 1.64 -7.38 3.18
CA ILE A 114 0.68 -6.26 3.10
C ILE A 114 0.65 -5.51 4.45
N ALA A 115 0.52 -6.25 5.55
CA ALA A 115 0.51 -5.71 6.90
C ALA A 115 1.83 -5.01 7.25
N ALA A 116 2.97 -5.60 6.88
CA ALA A 116 4.29 -5.01 7.11
C ALA A 116 4.46 -3.67 6.36
N VAL A 117 4.07 -3.59 5.08
CA VAL A 117 4.12 -2.33 4.31
C VAL A 117 3.26 -1.23 4.96
N LEU A 118 2.10 -1.59 5.51
CA LEU A 118 1.26 -0.66 6.24
C LEU A 118 1.94 -0.20 7.54
N LEU A 119 2.44 -1.12 8.36
CA LEU A 119 3.12 -0.83 9.63
C LEU A 119 4.34 0.07 9.49
N MET A 120 5.06 -0.02 8.38
CA MET A 120 6.17 0.91 8.08
C MET A 120 5.72 2.38 7.96
N HIS A 121 4.42 2.64 7.82
CA HIS A 121 3.88 3.99 7.58
C HIS A 121 2.84 4.44 8.60
N MET A 122 2.26 3.54 9.38
CA MET A 122 1.19 3.86 10.32
C MET A 122 1.21 2.94 11.56
N PRO A 123 0.64 3.38 12.69
CA PRO A 123 0.54 2.55 13.90
C PRO A 123 -0.25 1.25 13.68
N ALA A 124 -0.10 0.30 14.60
CA ALA A 124 -0.71 -1.03 14.51
C ALA A 124 -2.23 -1.01 14.26
N GLU A 125 -3.01 -0.21 15.01
CA GLU A 125 -4.47 -0.10 14.80
C GLU A 125 -4.81 0.39 13.37
N ASP A 126 -4.10 1.41 12.89
CA ASP A 126 -4.31 1.95 11.54
C ASP A 126 -3.93 0.92 10.47
N ALA A 127 -2.83 0.18 10.69
CA ALA A 127 -2.38 -0.87 9.79
C ALA A 127 -3.38 -2.04 9.75
N PHE A 128 -3.95 -2.42 10.90
CA PHE A 128 -5.02 -3.41 11.00
C PHE A 128 -6.23 -3.00 10.15
N TRP A 129 -6.75 -1.78 10.32
CA TRP A 129 -7.90 -1.33 9.52
C TRP A 129 -7.56 -1.11 8.05
N GLY A 130 -6.32 -0.75 7.73
CA GLY A 130 -5.81 -0.72 6.37
C GLY A 130 -5.82 -2.10 5.73
N LEU A 131 -5.34 -3.12 6.45
CA LEU A 131 -5.31 -4.52 6.01
C LEU A 131 -6.73 -5.05 5.78
N VAL A 132 -7.62 -4.87 6.76
CA VAL A 132 -9.05 -5.24 6.65
C VAL A 132 -9.67 -4.69 5.38
N GLN A 133 -9.49 -3.39 5.11
CA GLN A 133 -10.07 -2.77 3.92
C GLN A 133 -9.43 -3.26 2.61
N ILE A 134 -8.11 -3.52 2.59
CA ILE A 134 -7.45 -4.10 1.41
C ILE A 134 -8.03 -5.48 1.10
N CYS A 135 -8.16 -6.36 2.10
CA CYS A 135 -8.69 -7.71 1.93
C CYS A 135 -10.18 -7.70 1.56
N GLU A 136 -11.02 -6.92 2.25
CA GLU A 136 -12.47 -6.91 2.04
C GLU A 136 -12.90 -6.17 0.76
N LYS A 137 -12.24 -5.04 0.45
CA LYS A 137 -12.72 -4.12 -0.60
C LYS A 137 -11.89 -4.20 -1.87
N TYR A 138 -10.57 -4.30 -1.77
CA TYR A 138 -9.72 -4.27 -2.96
C TYR A 138 -9.46 -5.66 -3.54
N LEU A 139 -9.20 -6.63 -2.66
CA LEU A 139 -8.77 -7.99 -3.00
C LEU A 139 -9.73 -9.07 -2.44
N PRO A 140 -11.06 -8.94 -2.60
CA PRO A 140 -12.01 -9.87 -1.99
C PRO A 140 -11.84 -11.29 -2.51
N GLY A 141 -11.75 -12.26 -1.60
CA GLY A 141 -11.56 -13.68 -1.91
C GLY A 141 -10.14 -14.08 -2.33
N TYR A 142 -9.16 -13.17 -2.29
CA TYR A 142 -7.77 -13.52 -2.61
C TYR A 142 -7.17 -14.51 -1.61
N TYR A 143 -7.55 -14.39 -0.34
CA TYR A 143 -6.96 -15.12 0.78
C TYR A 143 -7.80 -16.31 1.24
N SER A 144 -8.91 -16.60 0.55
CA SER A 144 -9.75 -17.75 0.84
C SER A 144 -9.11 -19.05 0.34
N ALA A 145 -9.56 -20.18 0.90
CA ALA A 145 -9.17 -21.51 0.44
C ALA A 145 -9.40 -21.69 -1.07
N GLY A 146 -8.52 -22.47 -1.71
CA GLY A 146 -8.59 -22.78 -3.15
C GLY A 146 -8.13 -21.66 -4.09
N LEU A 147 -7.88 -20.44 -3.60
CA LEU A 147 -7.36 -19.31 -4.39
C LEU A 147 -8.17 -19.00 -5.66
N GLU A 148 -9.47 -19.30 -5.68
CA GLU A 148 -10.31 -19.17 -6.89
C GLU A 148 -10.32 -17.75 -7.45
N ALA A 149 -10.32 -16.74 -6.57
CA ALA A 149 -10.27 -15.34 -6.99
C ALA A 149 -8.95 -14.99 -7.70
N ILE A 150 -7.82 -15.57 -7.27
CA ILE A 150 -6.52 -15.38 -7.93
C ILE A 150 -6.49 -16.12 -9.26
N GLN A 151 -7.02 -17.34 -9.33
CA GLN A 151 -7.12 -18.10 -10.57
C GLN A 151 -7.94 -17.34 -11.61
N LEU A 152 -9.09 -16.80 -11.20
CA LEU A 152 -9.94 -15.97 -12.04
C LEU A 152 -9.21 -14.70 -12.52
N ASP A 153 -8.48 -14.03 -11.63
CA ASP A 153 -7.68 -12.87 -12.00
C ASP A 153 -6.49 -13.24 -12.90
N GLY A 154 -5.99 -14.47 -12.81
CA GLY A 154 -5.07 -15.09 -13.75
C GLY A 154 -5.62 -15.12 -15.16
N GLU A 155 -6.85 -15.61 -15.32
CA GLU A 155 -7.55 -15.63 -16.60
C GLU A 155 -7.79 -14.22 -17.14
N ILE A 156 -8.12 -13.26 -16.28
CA ILE A 156 -8.27 -11.85 -16.65
C ILE A 156 -6.93 -11.27 -17.14
N LEU A 157 -5.84 -11.49 -16.39
CA LEU A 157 -4.51 -11.01 -16.79
C LEU A 157 -4.08 -11.61 -18.12
N TYR A 158 -4.35 -12.91 -18.31
CA TYR A 158 -4.05 -13.62 -19.55
C TYR A 158 -4.81 -13.04 -20.75
N ALA A 159 -6.11 -12.78 -20.58
CA ALA A 159 -6.94 -12.14 -21.60
C ALA A 159 -6.50 -10.69 -21.92
N LEU A 160 -6.13 -9.92 -20.90
CA LEU A 160 -5.60 -8.56 -21.09
C LEU A 160 -4.22 -8.57 -21.76
N THR A 161 -3.39 -9.58 -21.50
CA THR A 161 -2.09 -9.76 -22.15
C THR A 161 -2.27 -9.91 -23.66
N ARG A 162 -3.30 -10.63 -24.12
CA ARG A 162 -3.66 -10.73 -25.54
C ARG A 162 -3.89 -9.37 -26.20
N ARG A 163 -4.49 -8.43 -25.47
CA ARG A 163 -4.78 -7.07 -25.97
C ARG A 163 -3.56 -6.17 -25.94
N VAL A 164 -2.77 -6.21 -24.86
CA VAL A 164 -1.64 -5.29 -24.63
C VAL A 164 -0.34 -5.76 -25.29
N SER A 165 -0.09 -7.07 -25.31
CA SER A 165 1.09 -7.68 -25.93
C SER A 165 0.72 -9.02 -26.59
N PRO A 166 0.18 -9.01 -27.83
CA PRO A 166 -0.17 -10.22 -28.55
C PRO A 166 1.01 -11.19 -28.75
N LEU A 167 2.24 -10.67 -28.85
CA LEU A 167 3.45 -11.47 -28.96
C LEU A 167 3.68 -12.31 -27.69
N THR A 168 3.59 -11.65 -26.52
CA THR A 168 3.72 -12.34 -25.22
C THR A 168 2.61 -13.36 -25.04
N TYR A 169 1.36 -13.00 -25.36
CA TYR A 169 0.24 -13.93 -25.26
C TYR A 169 0.46 -15.21 -26.08
N ARG A 170 0.83 -15.09 -27.37
CA ARG A 170 1.07 -16.26 -28.24
C ARG A 170 2.19 -17.15 -27.72
N HIS A 171 3.22 -16.55 -27.12
CA HIS A 171 4.32 -17.28 -26.51
C HIS A 171 3.85 -18.11 -25.31
N LEU A 172 3.14 -17.47 -24.38
CA LEU A 172 2.58 -18.16 -23.20
C LEU A 172 1.59 -19.25 -23.62
N GLU A 173 0.77 -19.01 -24.64
CA GLU A 173 -0.20 -19.97 -25.18
C GLU A 173 0.49 -21.18 -25.82
N LYS A 174 1.50 -20.94 -26.66
CA LYS A 174 2.30 -21.99 -27.29
C LYS A 174 2.95 -22.91 -26.26
N HIS A 175 3.44 -22.35 -25.16
CA HIS A 175 4.12 -23.09 -24.10
C HIS A 175 3.20 -23.51 -22.94
N LYS A 176 1.87 -23.30 -23.07
CA LYS A 176 0.85 -23.65 -22.07
C LYS A 176 1.19 -23.10 -20.66
N ILE A 177 1.66 -21.86 -20.62
CA ILE A 177 2.03 -21.19 -19.37
C ILE A 177 0.83 -20.41 -18.85
N GLU A 178 0.19 -20.96 -17.83
CA GLU A 178 -0.93 -20.33 -17.14
C GLU A 178 -0.46 -19.17 -16.25
N ALA A 179 -1.28 -18.12 -16.16
CA ALA A 179 -0.92 -16.91 -15.42
C ALA A 179 -0.62 -17.18 -13.93
N ILE A 180 -1.40 -18.09 -13.33
CA ILE A 180 -1.30 -18.47 -11.92
C ILE A 180 0.11 -18.92 -11.51
N LEU A 181 0.88 -19.50 -12.45
CA LEU A 181 2.21 -20.05 -12.18
C LEU A 181 3.27 -19.00 -11.85
N TYR A 182 3.06 -17.75 -12.26
CA TYR A 182 4.01 -16.65 -12.05
C TYR A 182 3.39 -15.46 -11.31
N MET A 183 2.09 -15.18 -11.49
CA MET A 183 1.49 -13.96 -10.98
C MET A 183 1.01 -14.04 -9.52
N THR A 184 0.92 -15.25 -8.94
CA THR A 184 0.34 -15.46 -7.61
C THR A 184 1.00 -14.55 -6.56
N GLU A 185 2.34 -14.50 -6.55
CA GLU A 185 3.08 -13.58 -5.66
C GLU A 185 2.71 -12.12 -5.89
N TRP A 186 2.76 -11.72 -7.15
CA TRP A 186 2.60 -10.35 -7.60
C TRP A 186 1.26 -9.77 -7.13
N PHE A 187 0.20 -10.56 -7.26
CA PHE A 187 -1.17 -10.12 -6.97
C PHE A 187 -1.50 -10.28 -5.49
N MET A 188 -1.21 -11.44 -4.88
CA MET A 188 -1.56 -11.67 -3.48
C MET A 188 -0.79 -10.76 -2.52
N CYS A 189 0.45 -10.40 -2.86
CA CYS A 189 1.28 -9.49 -2.08
C CYS A 189 1.25 -8.05 -2.63
N ALA A 190 0.40 -7.73 -3.60
CA ALA A 190 0.34 -6.41 -4.24
C ALA A 190 1.73 -5.85 -4.59
N PHE A 191 2.58 -6.72 -5.16
CA PHE A 191 3.97 -6.48 -5.54
C PHE A 191 4.96 -6.10 -4.42
N SER A 192 4.57 -6.15 -3.14
CA SER A 192 5.42 -5.73 -2.02
C SER A 192 6.68 -6.57 -1.84
N ARG A 193 6.65 -7.84 -2.25
CA ARG A 193 7.81 -8.76 -2.22
C ARG A 193 8.63 -8.76 -3.51
N THR A 194 8.08 -8.24 -4.60
CA THR A 194 8.66 -8.36 -5.94
C THR A 194 9.39 -7.08 -6.36
N LEU A 195 8.81 -5.91 -6.07
CA LEU A 195 9.36 -4.63 -6.53
C LEU A 195 10.34 -4.03 -5.52
N PRO A 196 11.35 -3.25 -5.98
CA PRO A 196 12.14 -2.38 -5.13
C PRO A 196 11.26 -1.42 -4.33
N TRP A 197 11.68 -1.07 -3.11
CA TRP A 197 10.86 -0.31 -2.16
C TRP A 197 10.28 0.98 -2.74
N ALA A 198 11.10 1.78 -3.43
CA ALA A 198 10.66 3.02 -4.08
C ALA A 198 9.48 2.77 -5.03
N SER A 199 9.55 1.71 -5.84
CA SER A 199 8.48 1.30 -6.76
C SER A 199 7.24 0.77 -6.04
N VAL A 200 7.40 -0.01 -4.96
CA VAL A 200 6.28 -0.46 -4.11
C VAL A 200 5.47 0.73 -3.63
N LEU A 201 6.12 1.76 -3.10
CA LEU A 201 5.45 2.96 -2.60
C LEU A 201 4.62 3.65 -3.68
N ARG A 202 5.16 3.77 -4.90
CA ARG A 202 4.45 4.42 -6.01
C ARG A 202 3.29 3.59 -6.52
N VAL A 203 3.46 2.27 -6.63
CA VAL A 203 2.40 1.35 -7.00
C VAL A 203 1.27 1.40 -5.97
N TRP A 204 1.59 1.41 -4.67
CA TRP A 204 0.61 1.48 -3.59
C TRP A 204 -0.13 2.82 -3.53
N ASP A 205 0.57 3.95 -3.72
CA ASP A 205 -0.05 5.28 -3.83
C ASP A 205 -1.14 5.29 -4.92
N MET A 206 -0.88 4.65 -6.06
CA MET A 206 -1.83 4.53 -7.17
C MET A 206 -2.89 3.46 -6.90
N PHE A 207 -2.53 2.29 -6.40
CA PHE A 207 -3.42 1.16 -6.12
C PHE A 207 -4.52 1.54 -5.14
N LEU A 208 -4.19 2.18 -4.01
CA LEU A 208 -5.21 2.58 -3.04
C LEU A 208 -6.16 3.64 -3.61
N CYS A 209 -5.68 4.51 -4.51
CA CYS A 209 -6.52 5.54 -5.14
C CYS A 209 -7.38 5.02 -6.30
N ASP A 210 -6.78 4.25 -7.21
CA ASP A 210 -7.34 3.84 -8.50
C ASP A 210 -7.83 2.39 -8.51
N GLY A 211 -7.58 1.62 -7.45
CA GLY A 211 -7.99 0.24 -7.29
C GLY A 211 -7.07 -0.77 -7.98
N VAL A 212 -7.54 -2.03 -8.01
CA VAL A 212 -6.79 -3.20 -8.51
C VAL A 212 -6.30 -3.07 -9.95
N LYS A 213 -6.87 -2.15 -10.76
CA LYS A 213 -6.40 -1.91 -12.13
C LYS A 213 -4.92 -1.59 -12.22
N ILE A 214 -4.36 -0.99 -11.17
CA ILE A 214 -2.94 -0.70 -11.10
C ILE A 214 -2.12 -1.99 -10.99
N ILE A 215 -2.58 -2.98 -10.21
CA ILE A 215 -1.92 -4.29 -10.07
C ILE A 215 -1.87 -5.01 -11.43
N PHE A 216 -3.00 -5.03 -12.16
CA PHE A 216 -3.03 -5.58 -13.52
C PHE A 216 -2.09 -4.84 -14.48
N ARG A 217 -2.09 -3.50 -14.47
CA ARG A 217 -1.20 -2.70 -15.32
C ARG A 217 0.26 -2.99 -15.04
N VAL A 218 0.66 -3.09 -13.77
CA VAL A 218 2.03 -3.46 -13.38
C VAL A 218 2.37 -4.84 -13.93
N GLY A 219 1.51 -5.85 -13.73
CA GLY A 219 1.73 -7.19 -14.28
C GLY A 219 1.90 -7.20 -15.80
N LEU A 220 1.05 -6.46 -16.52
CA LEU A 220 1.12 -6.32 -17.98
C LEU A 220 2.39 -5.61 -18.46
N VAL A 221 2.85 -4.57 -17.75
CA VAL A 221 4.12 -3.90 -18.05
C VAL A 221 5.27 -4.89 -17.89
N LEU A 222 5.33 -5.61 -16.76
CA LEU A 222 6.42 -6.55 -16.50
C LEU A 222 6.43 -7.69 -17.55
N LEU A 223 5.26 -8.25 -17.89
CA LEU A 223 5.14 -9.25 -18.95
C LEU A 223 5.60 -8.71 -20.32
N LYS A 224 5.15 -7.51 -20.70
CA LYS A 224 5.57 -6.85 -21.95
C LYS A 224 7.07 -6.57 -21.96
N CYS A 225 7.64 -6.14 -20.83
CA CYS A 225 9.06 -5.90 -20.71
C CYS A 225 9.86 -7.21 -20.85
N MET A 226 9.43 -8.30 -20.24
CA MET A 226 10.17 -9.57 -20.30
C MET A 226 9.99 -10.33 -21.62
N LEU A 227 8.80 -10.30 -22.21
CA LEU A 227 8.44 -11.17 -23.35
C LEU A 227 7.89 -10.42 -24.57
N GLY A 228 7.95 -9.09 -24.59
CA GLY A 228 7.30 -8.27 -25.64
C GLY A 228 8.09 -8.11 -26.93
N THR A 229 9.31 -8.64 -27.02
CA THR A 229 10.19 -8.51 -28.19
C THR A 229 10.62 -9.87 -28.72
N ARG A 230 10.78 -10.01 -30.03
CA ARG A 230 11.16 -11.29 -30.66
C ARG A 230 12.52 -11.79 -30.18
N GLU A 231 13.43 -10.89 -29.87
CA GLU A 231 14.78 -11.18 -29.39
C GLU A 231 14.72 -11.91 -28.05
N LYS A 232 13.90 -11.41 -27.11
CA LYS A 232 13.66 -12.06 -25.81
C LYS A 232 12.97 -13.41 -25.96
N LEU A 233 12.00 -13.52 -26.87
CA LEU A 233 11.34 -14.81 -27.14
C LEU A 233 12.29 -15.87 -27.74
N LYS A 234 13.30 -15.47 -28.52
CA LYS A 234 14.31 -16.41 -29.04
C LYS A 234 15.18 -17.01 -27.92
N ALA A 235 15.41 -16.26 -26.84
CA ALA A 235 16.13 -16.74 -25.66
C ALA A 235 15.27 -17.70 -24.81
N CYS A 236 13.95 -17.57 -24.86
CA CYS A 236 13.01 -18.44 -24.14
C CYS A 236 12.43 -19.52 -25.08
N GLN A 237 13.15 -20.61 -25.31
CA GLN A 237 12.72 -21.64 -26.27
C GLN A 237 11.62 -22.57 -25.73
N GLY A 238 11.51 -22.71 -24.42
CA GLY A 238 10.58 -23.61 -23.76
C GLY A 238 9.87 -23.01 -22.55
N GLN A 239 9.11 -23.87 -21.87
CA GLN A 239 8.37 -23.51 -20.66
C GLN A 239 9.32 -23.17 -19.51
N TYR A 240 10.43 -23.91 -19.37
CA TYR A 240 11.38 -23.74 -18.27
C TYR A 240 12.06 -22.36 -18.31
N GLU A 241 12.66 -21.98 -19.44
CA GLU A 241 13.38 -20.71 -19.61
C GLU A 241 12.41 -19.53 -19.47
N THR A 242 11.17 -19.69 -19.96
CA THR A 242 10.15 -18.67 -19.80
C THR A 242 9.77 -18.49 -18.33
N MET A 243 9.58 -19.58 -17.58
CA MET A 243 9.26 -19.52 -16.16
C MET A 243 10.41 -18.97 -15.32
N GLU A 244 11.66 -19.29 -15.66
CA GLU A 244 12.83 -18.72 -15.00
C GLU A 244 12.89 -17.20 -15.19
N LEU A 245 12.69 -16.73 -16.42
CA LEU A 245 12.65 -15.29 -16.72
C LEU A 245 11.50 -14.59 -15.96
N LEU A 246 10.31 -15.18 -15.93
CA LEU A 246 9.15 -14.61 -15.22
C LEU A 246 9.34 -14.56 -13.71
N ARG A 247 10.14 -15.47 -13.13
CA ARG A 247 10.46 -15.46 -11.69
C ARG A 247 11.63 -14.53 -11.34
N SER A 248 12.53 -14.27 -12.28
CA SER A 248 13.71 -13.42 -12.10
C SER A 248 13.61 -12.16 -12.97
N ILE A 249 12.72 -11.25 -12.56
CA ILE A 249 12.48 -10.00 -13.29
C ILE A 249 13.74 -9.13 -13.27
N GLU A 250 14.19 -8.68 -14.44
CA GLU A 250 15.36 -7.81 -14.51
C GLU A 250 15.16 -6.50 -13.71
N PRO A 251 16.10 -6.11 -12.83
CA PRO A 251 15.95 -4.93 -11.97
C PRO A 251 15.67 -3.61 -12.70
N ARG A 252 16.10 -3.49 -13.96
CA ARG A 252 15.88 -2.30 -14.80
C ARG A 252 14.39 -2.01 -15.04
N TYR A 253 13.55 -3.04 -15.15
CA TYR A 253 12.11 -2.88 -15.41
C TYR A 253 11.34 -2.54 -14.13
N MET A 254 11.95 -2.78 -12.97
CA MET A 254 11.35 -2.55 -11.68
C MET A 254 11.75 -1.19 -11.08
N GLN A 255 12.56 -0.39 -11.78
CA GLN A 255 12.95 0.95 -11.32
C GLN A 255 11.78 1.92 -11.35
N GLU A 256 11.66 2.74 -10.30
CA GLU A 256 10.49 3.58 -10.04
C GLU A 256 10.09 4.43 -11.25
N GLY A 257 11.04 5.21 -11.78
CA GLY A 257 10.75 6.16 -12.87
C GLY A 257 10.30 5.49 -14.16
N PHE A 258 10.91 4.36 -14.51
CA PHE A 258 10.51 3.57 -15.68
C PHE A 258 9.14 2.94 -15.46
N LEU A 259 8.98 2.18 -14.37
CA LEU A 259 7.77 1.41 -14.10
C LEU A 259 6.53 2.31 -14.01
N VAL A 260 6.62 3.43 -13.29
CA VAL A 260 5.48 4.36 -13.12
C VAL A 260 5.06 4.95 -14.47
N ARG A 261 6.01 5.33 -15.34
CA ARG A 261 5.70 5.86 -16.67
C ARG A 261 4.95 4.82 -17.50
N GLU A 262 5.49 3.61 -17.62
CA GLU A 262 4.88 2.55 -18.42
C GLU A 262 3.49 2.16 -17.89
N VAL A 263 3.32 2.05 -16.56
CA VAL A 263 2.03 1.69 -15.92
C VAL A 263 0.93 2.73 -16.22
N LEU A 264 1.28 4.01 -16.29
CA LEU A 264 0.33 5.07 -16.63
C LEU A 264 -0.10 5.02 -18.09
N GLU A 265 0.78 4.58 -19.00
CA GLU A 265 0.53 4.46 -20.43
C GLU A 265 -0.27 3.21 -20.84
N VAL A 266 -0.32 2.17 -20.00
CA VAL A 266 -1.10 0.96 -20.32
C VAL A 266 -2.59 1.28 -20.54
N PRO A 267 -3.18 0.96 -21.70
CA PRO A 267 -4.56 1.30 -22.05
C PRO A 267 -5.56 0.28 -21.49
N VAL A 268 -5.49 0.00 -20.18
CA VAL A 268 -6.43 -0.89 -19.47
C VAL A 268 -7.22 -0.06 -18.45
N SER A 269 -8.53 0.02 -18.66
CA SER A 269 -9.45 0.70 -17.76
C SER A 269 -10.05 -0.25 -16.73
N GLU A 270 -10.73 0.32 -15.75
CA GLU A 270 -11.55 -0.41 -14.78
C GLU A 270 -12.64 -1.24 -15.46
N ARG A 271 -13.32 -0.66 -16.45
CA ARG A 271 -14.37 -1.32 -17.23
C ARG A 271 -13.85 -2.52 -18.01
N ASP A 272 -12.60 -2.46 -18.48
CA ASP A 272 -11.97 -3.60 -19.18
C ASP A 272 -11.82 -4.79 -18.23
N ILE A 273 -11.40 -4.53 -16.98
CA ILE A 273 -11.23 -5.56 -15.96
C ILE A 273 -12.58 -6.12 -15.53
N GLU A 274 -13.58 -5.26 -15.30
CA GLU A 274 -14.95 -5.70 -14.98
C GLU A 274 -15.52 -6.55 -16.11
N SER A 275 -15.39 -6.11 -17.36
CA SER A 275 -15.87 -6.85 -18.53
C SER A 275 -15.22 -8.23 -18.61
N GLU A 276 -13.89 -8.31 -18.51
CA GLU A 276 -13.19 -9.59 -18.52
C GLU A 276 -13.57 -10.45 -17.32
N HIS A 277 -13.73 -9.89 -16.12
CA HIS A 277 -14.20 -10.61 -14.93
C HIS A 277 -15.54 -11.31 -15.18
N HIS A 278 -16.53 -10.61 -15.76
CA HIS A 278 -17.82 -11.21 -16.09
C HIS A 278 -17.69 -12.33 -17.14
N VAL A 279 -16.80 -12.18 -18.12
CA VAL A 279 -16.55 -13.21 -19.14
C VAL A 279 -15.91 -14.45 -18.52
N GLN A 280 -14.85 -14.28 -17.74
CA GLN A 280 -14.14 -15.40 -17.12
C GLN A 280 -14.99 -16.08 -16.04
N LEU A 281 -15.79 -15.34 -15.27
CA LEU A 281 -16.69 -15.91 -14.27
C LEU A 281 -17.77 -16.79 -14.91
N LYS A 282 -18.32 -16.38 -16.06
CA LYS A 282 -19.27 -17.21 -16.83
C LYS A 282 -18.61 -18.50 -17.33
N ARG A 283 -17.36 -18.43 -17.81
CA ARG A 283 -16.59 -19.60 -18.24
C ARG A 283 -16.27 -20.53 -17.08
N TRP A 284 -15.87 -19.96 -15.95
CA TRP A 284 -15.61 -20.70 -14.72
C TRP A 284 -16.84 -21.50 -14.30
N ARG A 285 -18.01 -20.85 -14.25
CA ARG A 285 -19.28 -21.51 -13.90
C ARG A 285 -19.64 -22.67 -14.80
N LYS A 286 -19.30 -22.57 -16.09
CA LYS A 286 -19.53 -23.65 -17.06
C LYS A 286 -18.59 -24.84 -16.84
N ASN A 287 -17.34 -24.60 -16.46
CA ASN A 287 -16.31 -25.62 -16.40
C ASN A 287 -16.17 -26.26 -15.01
N HIS A 288 -16.38 -25.48 -13.94
CA HIS A 288 -16.11 -25.88 -12.55
C HIS A 288 -17.33 -25.76 -11.62
N GLY A 289 -18.44 -25.14 -12.07
CA GLY A 289 -19.59 -24.85 -11.23
C GLY A 289 -19.50 -23.53 -10.47
N GLU A 290 -20.32 -23.35 -9.43
CA GLU A 290 -20.27 -22.12 -8.63
C GLU A 290 -18.94 -21.98 -7.88
N LEU A 291 -18.52 -20.73 -7.66
CA LEU A 291 -17.40 -20.46 -6.76
C LEU A 291 -17.75 -20.95 -5.36
N HIS A 292 -16.81 -21.66 -4.74
CA HIS A 292 -16.94 -22.12 -3.37
C HIS A 292 -16.96 -20.91 -2.43
N TRP A 293 -16.16 -19.89 -2.74
CA TRP A 293 -16.12 -18.64 -1.99
C TRP A 293 -16.91 -17.53 -2.68
N LYS A 294 -18.07 -17.17 -2.10
CA LYS A 294 -18.88 -16.04 -2.57
C LYS A 294 -18.41 -14.75 -1.91
N SER A 295 -17.47 -14.07 -2.55
CA SER A 295 -16.99 -12.77 -2.11
C SER A 295 -17.83 -11.61 -2.68
N PRO A 296 -17.96 -10.49 -1.95
CA PRO A 296 -18.56 -9.28 -2.51
C PRO A 296 -17.79 -8.77 -3.74
N PRO A 297 -18.44 -8.02 -4.64
CA PRO A 297 -17.75 -7.36 -5.74
C PRO A 297 -16.62 -6.47 -5.22
N ARG A 298 -15.46 -6.53 -5.88
CA ARG A 298 -14.34 -5.65 -5.54
C ARG A 298 -14.66 -4.19 -5.83
N MET A 299 -14.07 -3.32 -5.04
CA MET A 299 -14.14 -1.88 -5.19
C MET A 299 -12.96 -1.37 -6.01
N HIS A 300 -13.25 -0.52 -6.99
CA HIS A 300 -12.25 0.00 -7.91
C HIS A 300 -11.62 1.32 -7.44
N GLY A 301 -11.17 1.34 -6.19
CA GLY A 301 -10.38 2.42 -5.59
C GLY A 301 -11.15 3.30 -4.60
N ALA A 302 -10.44 4.28 -4.05
CA ALA A 302 -10.88 5.10 -2.92
C ALA A 302 -12.24 5.78 -3.11
N ARG A 303 -12.58 6.19 -4.35
CA ARG A 303 -13.87 6.83 -4.63
C ARG A 303 -15.04 5.86 -4.53
N ALA A 304 -14.87 4.62 -4.98
CA ALA A 304 -15.91 3.59 -4.89
C ALA A 304 -16.16 3.21 -3.43
N ILE A 305 -15.08 3.04 -2.66
CA ILE A 305 -15.16 2.71 -1.21
C ILE A 305 -15.86 3.81 -0.44
N MET A 306 -15.48 5.07 -0.66
CA MET A 306 -16.14 6.19 0.02
C MET A 306 -17.62 6.34 -0.37
N ALA A 307 -18.02 5.86 -1.55
CA ALA A 307 -19.43 5.85 -1.96
C ALA A 307 -20.21 4.69 -1.31
N SER A 308 -19.59 3.52 -1.12
CA SER A 308 -20.22 2.37 -0.45
C SER A 308 -20.29 2.53 1.07
N GLU A 309 -19.27 3.15 1.67
CA GLU A 309 -19.16 3.39 3.12
C GLU A 309 -19.00 4.91 3.36
N PRO A 310 -20.08 5.70 3.21
CA PRO A 310 -20.01 7.15 3.34
C PRO A 310 -19.66 7.54 4.79
N PRO A 311 -18.57 8.29 4.99
CA PRO A 311 -18.14 8.67 6.34
C PRO A 311 -19.07 9.70 6.98
N SER A 312 -19.29 9.54 8.28
CA SER A 312 -19.89 10.58 9.11
C SER A 312 -18.97 11.81 9.22
N ARG A 313 -19.51 12.96 9.64
CA ARG A 313 -18.68 14.15 9.93
C ARG A 313 -17.67 13.89 11.05
N GLN A 314 -17.95 12.95 11.96
CA GLN A 314 -17.05 12.62 13.07
C GLN A 314 -15.88 11.75 12.57
N ASP A 315 -16.15 10.79 11.68
CA ASP A 315 -15.16 9.81 11.17
C ASP A 315 -13.98 10.47 10.44
N LEU A 316 -14.18 11.69 9.92
CA LEU A 316 -13.15 12.40 9.18
C LEU A 316 -12.42 13.47 9.98
N ARG A 317 -12.85 13.75 11.21
CA ARG A 317 -12.13 14.69 12.09
C ARG A 317 -10.71 14.22 12.30
N GLN A 318 -9.78 15.16 12.33
CA GLN A 318 -8.40 14.86 12.69
C GLN A 318 -8.32 15.01 14.21
N ASN A 319 -8.05 13.89 14.89
CA ASN A 319 -7.63 13.94 16.27
C ASN A 319 -6.09 13.90 16.22
N PRO A 320 -5.40 14.92 16.76
CA PRO A 320 -3.94 14.86 16.86
C PRO A 320 -3.57 13.67 17.75
N THR A 321 -2.81 12.72 17.20
CA THR A 321 -2.34 11.53 17.92
C THR A 321 -1.24 11.87 18.93
N ILE A 322 -0.59 13.03 18.77
CA ILE A 322 0.40 13.58 19.69
C ILE A 322 -0.12 14.93 20.16
N ILE A 323 -0.53 15.01 21.42
CA ILE A 323 -0.78 16.27 22.13
C ILE A 323 0.51 16.55 22.91
N VAL A 324 1.34 17.44 22.40
CA VAL A 324 2.44 17.98 23.21
C VAL A 324 1.81 19.04 24.10
N GLU A 325 1.63 18.74 25.38
CA GLU A 325 1.29 19.76 26.37
C GLU A 325 2.46 20.74 26.45
N SER A 326 2.25 21.94 25.91
CA SER A 326 3.19 23.03 26.08
C SER A 326 2.98 23.61 27.47
N PRO A 327 3.99 23.69 28.35
CA PRO A 327 3.85 24.35 29.63
C PRO A 327 3.51 25.82 29.37
N LEU A 328 2.33 26.27 29.79
CA LEU A 328 2.00 27.68 29.77
C LEU A 328 3.03 28.42 30.63
N PRO A 329 3.64 29.52 30.15
CA PRO A 329 4.50 30.33 30.98
C PRO A 329 3.69 30.88 32.16
N PRO A 330 4.29 30.98 33.37
CA PRO A 330 3.59 31.49 34.54
C PRO A 330 3.08 32.92 34.27
N PRO A 331 1.94 33.31 34.87
CA PRO A 331 1.34 34.62 34.63
C PRO A 331 2.33 35.71 35.05
N GLN A 332 2.72 36.57 34.09
CA GLN A 332 3.51 37.75 34.40
C GLN A 332 2.67 38.72 35.24
N PRO A 333 3.27 39.39 36.25
CA PRO A 333 2.56 40.35 37.08
C PRO A 333 2.09 41.54 36.23
N THR A 334 0.83 41.91 36.41
CA THR A 334 0.19 43.06 35.76
C THR A 334 0.84 44.36 36.25
N PRO A 335 1.21 45.31 35.36
CA PRO A 335 1.68 46.62 35.82
C PRO A 335 0.48 47.42 36.36
N GLN A 336 0.62 47.93 37.58
CA GLN A 336 -0.32 48.87 38.18
C GLN A 336 -0.37 50.16 37.34
N LEU A 337 -1.54 50.47 36.77
CA LEU A 337 -1.81 51.78 36.17
C LEU A 337 -1.96 52.83 37.28
N GLN A 338 -1.02 53.77 37.34
CA GLN A 338 -1.26 55.08 37.97
C GLN A 338 -2.16 55.92 37.06
N LYS A 339 -3.26 56.42 37.62
CA LYS A 339 -4.15 57.40 36.99
C LYS A 339 -3.43 58.73 36.82
N GLY A 340 -3.32 59.19 35.58
CA GLY A 340 -2.98 60.57 35.23
C GLY A 340 -3.84 61.04 34.06
N GLU A 341 -4.77 61.95 34.34
CA GLU A 341 -5.58 62.64 33.34
C GLU A 341 -4.74 63.61 32.49
N LYS A 342 -4.95 63.65 31.16
CA LYS A 342 -5.33 64.87 30.41
C LYS A 342 -5.41 64.67 28.89
N LYS A 343 -6.58 65.03 28.35
CA LYS A 343 -6.91 65.81 27.14
C LYS A 343 -6.18 65.53 25.80
N GLY A 344 -6.93 64.90 24.89
CA GLY A 344 -7.39 65.48 23.61
C GLY A 344 -6.41 65.72 22.46
N LYS A 345 -6.57 64.98 21.35
CA LYS A 345 -6.83 65.48 19.97
C LYS A 345 -6.94 64.33 18.97
N GLU A 346 -7.93 64.41 18.09
CA GLU A 346 -8.05 63.61 16.86
C GLU A 346 -6.95 64.00 15.86
N GLU A 347 -6.40 63.03 15.11
CA GLU A 347 -6.07 63.25 13.69
C GLU A 347 -5.92 61.94 12.89
N LYS A 348 -6.32 62.04 11.62
CA LYS A 348 -6.46 60.96 10.64
C LYS A 348 -5.16 60.70 9.85
N LYS A 349 -5.02 59.42 9.47
CA LYS A 349 -4.52 58.88 8.18
C LYS A 349 -3.02 58.88 7.83
N LYS A 350 -2.65 57.67 7.41
CA LYS A 350 -1.82 57.25 6.25
C LYS A 350 -0.30 57.24 6.39
N GLY A 351 0.22 56.03 6.15
CA GLY A 351 1.39 55.78 5.30
C GLY A 351 2.68 55.44 6.03
N SER A 352 3.13 54.19 5.94
CA SER A 352 4.48 53.83 5.47
C SER A 352 4.77 52.36 5.75
N MET A 353 5.33 51.69 4.73
CA MET A 353 6.08 50.45 4.81
C MET A 353 7.09 50.47 5.96
N LYS A 354 7.20 49.36 6.71
CA LYS A 354 8.42 48.98 7.45
C LYS A 354 8.58 47.45 7.47
N THR A 355 9.53 47.00 6.65
CA THR A 355 10.63 46.07 6.97
C THR A 355 10.37 44.96 8.01
N HIS A 356 10.49 43.71 7.55
CA HIS A 356 10.65 42.52 8.39
C HIS A 356 11.85 42.67 9.35
N PRO A 357 11.73 42.28 10.65
CA PRO A 357 12.87 42.15 11.55
C PRO A 357 13.69 40.88 11.25
N PRO A 358 14.98 40.83 11.65
CA PRO A 358 15.91 39.77 11.26
C PRO A 358 15.55 38.43 11.90
N VAL A 359 15.78 37.35 11.14
CA VAL A 359 15.67 35.97 11.61
C VAL A 359 16.77 35.74 12.65
N THR A 360 16.38 35.60 13.92
CA THR A 360 17.24 35.00 14.94
C THR A 360 17.39 33.51 14.65
N GLU A 361 18.60 33.08 14.31
CA GLU A 361 18.97 31.67 14.19
C GLU A 361 18.75 30.96 15.53
N ILE A 362 17.88 29.94 15.54
CA ILE A 362 17.74 29.00 16.64
C ILE A 362 18.74 27.86 16.36
N PRO A 363 19.73 27.59 17.21
CA PRO A 363 20.69 26.52 16.96
C PRO A 363 20.01 25.15 16.94
N ASN A 364 20.36 24.32 15.95
CA ASN A 364 19.91 22.93 15.86
C ASN A 364 20.49 22.11 17.04
N PRO A 365 19.67 21.50 17.90
CA PRO A 365 20.14 20.77 19.08
C PRO A 365 20.78 19.40 18.78
N TYR A 366 20.96 19.04 17.50
CA TYR A 366 21.49 17.73 17.07
C TYR A 366 22.76 17.82 16.21
N ASN A 367 23.70 18.69 16.55
CA ASN A 367 25.05 18.58 15.99
C ASN A 367 25.76 17.40 16.67
N LEU A 368 25.91 16.29 15.94
CA LEU A 368 26.78 15.18 16.33
C LEU A 368 28.25 15.58 16.10
N PRO A 369 29.20 15.18 16.97
CA PRO A 369 30.61 15.48 16.77
C PRO A 369 31.14 14.72 15.54
N GLY A 370 31.80 15.43 14.63
CA GLY A 370 32.43 14.84 13.45
C GLY A 370 33.68 14.05 13.83
N ASP A 371 33.76 12.80 13.35
CA ASP A 371 34.92 11.94 13.50
C ASP A 371 35.74 11.98 12.20
N PRO A 372 37.02 12.41 12.22
CA PRO A 372 37.84 12.49 11.02
C PRO A 372 38.64 11.20 10.86
N ASN A 373 38.13 10.25 10.07
CA ASN A 373 38.91 9.33 9.23
C ASN A 373 38.03 8.16 8.75
N PHE A 374 37.59 8.19 7.49
CA PHE A 374 37.23 6.96 6.78
C PHE A 374 37.55 7.12 5.29
N HIS A 375 38.56 6.38 4.82
CA HIS A 375 38.80 6.15 3.39
C HIS A 375 37.83 5.08 2.87
N PRO A 376 37.31 5.19 1.63
CA PRO A 376 36.34 4.24 1.09
C PRO A 376 37.01 3.01 0.48
N SER A 377 36.58 1.82 0.90
CA SER A 377 36.81 0.55 0.20
C SER A 377 35.64 0.28 -0.78
N PRO A 378 35.85 -0.35 -1.95
CA PRO A 378 34.82 -0.53 -2.97
C PRO A 378 33.80 -1.63 -2.61
N PRO A 379 32.60 -1.65 -3.24
CA PRO A 379 31.52 -2.53 -2.83
C PRO A 379 31.69 -3.95 -3.38
N GLU A 380 31.70 -4.94 -2.50
CA GLU A 380 31.51 -6.34 -2.88
C GLU A 380 30.03 -6.63 -3.15
N SER A 381 29.79 -7.24 -4.30
CA SER A 381 28.50 -7.71 -4.79
C SER A 381 28.14 -9.06 -4.18
N SER A 382 27.04 -9.12 -3.43
CA SER A 382 26.35 -10.40 -3.17
C SER A 382 24.84 -10.22 -3.26
N LEU A 383 24.31 -10.38 -4.47
CA LEU A 383 22.89 -10.59 -4.75
C LEU A 383 22.51 -12.00 -4.27
N GLY A 384 21.97 -12.08 -3.04
CA GLY A 384 21.30 -13.28 -2.55
C GLY A 384 19.91 -13.39 -3.14
N VAL A 385 19.77 -14.15 -4.23
CA VAL A 385 18.48 -14.56 -4.80
C VAL A 385 17.88 -15.63 -3.88
N PHE A 386 16.91 -15.28 -3.05
CA PHE A 386 16.11 -16.26 -2.31
C PHE A 386 14.87 -16.62 -3.12
N SER A 387 14.93 -17.80 -3.75
CA SER A 387 13.78 -18.48 -4.34
C SER A 387 12.86 -18.98 -3.21
N CYS A 388 11.69 -18.37 -3.07
CA CYS A 388 10.70 -18.76 -2.07
C CYS A 388 9.79 -19.85 -2.66
N LYS A 389 9.83 -21.06 -2.07
CA LYS A 389 8.90 -22.15 -2.39
C LYS A 389 7.47 -21.69 -2.10
N PHE A 390 6.64 -21.65 -3.15
CA PHE A 390 5.21 -21.39 -3.05
C PHE A 390 4.43 -22.56 -2.44
N CYS A 391 3.26 -22.22 -1.88
CA CYS A 391 2.15 -23.08 -1.46
C CYS A 391 1.80 -24.18 -2.48
N TYR A 392 2.53 -25.29 -2.44
CA TYR A 392 2.13 -26.58 -3.03
C TYR A 392 2.33 -27.70 -2.01
N SER A 393 1.88 -27.50 -0.78
CA SER A 393 1.75 -28.59 0.17
C SER A 393 0.34 -28.57 0.72
N SER A 394 -0.42 -29.55 0.21
CA SER A 394 -1.70 -30.04 0.72
C SER A 394 -2.95 -29.25 0.32
N CYS A 395 -3.35 -29.39 -0.95
CA CYS A 395 -4.73 -29.72 -1.31
C CYS A 395 -4.69 -30.94 -2.23
#